data_AF-A0A9J6CT41-F1
#
_entry.id   AF-A0A9J6CT41-F1
#
_cell.length_a   1.000
_cell.length_b   1.000
_cell.length_c   1.000
_cell.angle_alpha   90.00
_cell.angle_beta   90.00
_cell.angle_gamma   90.00
#
_symmetry.space_group_name_H-M   'P 1'
#
loop_
_entity.id
_entity.type
_entity.pdbx_description
1 polymer ?
#
loop_
_entity_poly.entity_id
_entity_poly.type
_entity_poly.pdbx_seq_one_letter_code
_entity_poly.pdbx_strand_id
1 'polypeptide(L)'
;MAMKIIFFIFFLISSICATLNSEEKVDIPEVCGNACPINGNGNLLCAKNMETGELGTFESDCILGRYNSCIRTTQKYEFIKYGEC
;
A
#
# COMPACT_ATOMS: atom_id res chain seq x y z
N MET A 1 -20.33 -36.79 -17.41
CA MET A 1 -20.33 -36.20 -16.04
C MET A 1 -19.00 -35.49 -15.68
N ALA A 2 -18.08 -35.23 -16.62
CA ALA A 2 -16.79 -34.58 -16.33
C ALA A 2 -16.81 -33.04 -16.49
N MET A 3 -17.84 -32.48 -17.13
CA MET A 3 -17.86 -31.07 -17.55
C MET A 3 -18.23 -30.08 -16.42
N LYS A 4 -18.82 -30.56 -15.31
CA LYS A 4 -19.21 -29.73 -14.15
C LYS A 4 -18.06 -29.47 -13.17
N ILE A 5 -17.04 -30.34 -13.16
CA ILE A 5 -15.92 -30.28 -12.20
C ILE A 5 -14.97 -29.12 -12.58
N ILE A 6 -14.77 -28.89 -13.88
CA ILE A 6 -13.88 -27.82 -14.38
C ILE A 6 -14.42 -26.44 -14.03
N PHE A 7 -15.74 -26.25 -14.04
CA PHE A 7 -16.38 -24.98 -13.70
C PHE A 7 -16.21 -24.62 -12.21
N PHE A 8 -16.19 -25.61 -11.32
CA PHE A 8 -15.98 -25.41 -9.89
C PHE A 8 -14.55 -24.97 -9.56
N ILE A 9 -13.57 -25.49 -10.29
CA ILE A 9 -12.15 -25.14 -10.11
C ILE A 9 -11.90 -23.68 -10.54
N PHE A 10 -12.50 -23.23 -11.65
CA PHE A 10 -12.39 -21.83 -12.08
C PHE A 10 -13.01 -20.84 -11.07
N PHE A 11 -14.09 -21.23 -10.40
CA PHE A 11 -14.75 -20.41 -9.37
C PHE A 11 -13.92 -20.29 -8.09
N LEU A 12 -13.18 -21.34 -7.73
CA LEU A 12 -12.29 -21.33 -6.56
C LEU A 12 -11.03 -20.49 -6.81
N ILE A 13 -10.45 -20.53 -8.00
CA ILE A 13 -9.24 -19.74 -8.33
C ILE A 13 -9.53 -18.24 -8.34
N SER A 14 -10.72 -17.84 -8.80
CA SER A 14 -11.14 -16.43 -8.80
C SER A 14 -11.46 -15.90 -7.40
N SER A 15 -11.74 -16.76 -6.42
CA SER A 15 -11.98 -16.36 -5.04
C SER A 15 -10.71 -16.18 -4.20
N ILE A 16 -9.56 -16.73 -4.62
CA ILE A 16 -8.28 -16.61 -3.88
C ILE A 16 -7.55 -15.30 -4.26
N CYS A 17 -7.86 -14.71 -5.41
CA CYS A 17 -7.24 -13.45 -5.87
C CYS A 17 -7.79 -12.20 -5.16
N ALA A 18 -8.81 -12.34 -4.32
CA ALA A 18 -9.46 -11.21 -3.63
C ALA A 18 -8.94 -10.97 -2.20
N THR A 19 -8.04 -11.80 -1.70
CA THR A 19 -7.55 -11.71 -0.32
C THR A 19 -6.04 -11.71 -0.30
N LEU A 20 -5.43 -10.52 -0.42
CA LEU A 20 -4.23 -10.09 0.31
C LEU A 20 -3.72 -8.75 -0.27
N ASN A 21 -4.52 -7.70 -0.22
CA ASN A 21 -3.90 -6.40 0.02
C ASN A 21 -3.70 -6.34 1.53
N SER A 22 -2.61 -6.97 1.98
CA SER A 22 -2.14 -6.76 3.35
C SER A 22 -1.78 -5.28 3.43
N GLU A 23 -2.63 -4.50 4.11
CA GLU A 23 -2.34 -3.13 4.48
C GLU A 23 -1.13 -3.15 5.42
N GLU A 24 0.05 -3.12 4.83
CA GLU A 24 1.29 -3.06 5.58
C GLU A 24 1.60 -1.59 5.84
N LYS A 25 1.70 -1.23 7.13
CA LYS A 25 2.29 0.05 7.50
C LYS A 25 3.69 0.07 6.90
N VAL A 26 3.92 0.97 5.95
CA VAL A 26 5.20 1.06 5.23
C VAL A 26 6.28 1.35 6.26
N ASP A 27 7.30 0.49 6.32
CA ASP A 27 8.48 0.74 7.15
C ASP A 27 9.29 1.87 6.51
N ILE A 28 9.35 3.01 7.18
CA ILE A 28 9.98 4.22 6.68
C ILE A 28 11.36 4.30 7.31
N PRO A 29 12.45 4.25 6.51
CA PRO A 29 13.79 4.38 7.05
C PRO A 29 13.89 5.64 7.89
N GLU A 30 14.44 5.56 9.11
CA GLU A 30 14.55 6.70 10.04
C GLU A 30 15.21 7.93 9.38
N VAL A 31 16.16 7.68 8.48
CA VAL A 31 16.87 8.70 7.70
C VAL A 31 15.92 9.53 6.83
N CYS A 32 14.81 8.94 6.37
CA CYS A 32 13.82 9.59 5.54
C CYS A 32 12.71 10.27 6.36
N GLY A 33 12.36 9.74 7.54
CA GLY A 33 11.26 10.22 8.39
C GLY A 33 11.61 11.35 9.36
N ASN A 34 12.89 11.47 9.76
CA ASN A 34 13.33 12.34 10.87
C ASN A 34 13.11 13.86 10.70
N ALA A 35 12.76 14.33 9.51
CA ALA A 35 12.60 15.75 9.22
C ALA A 35 11.15 16.23 9.12
N CYS A 36 10.17 15.35 9.36
CA CYS A 36 8.76 15.72 9.40
C CYS A 36 8.32 15.98 10.84
N PRO A 37 7.57 17.06 11.11
CA PRO A 37 6.98 17.26 12.42
C PRO A 37 6.04 16.09 12.72
N ILE A 38 6.11 15.57 13.94
CA ILE A 38 5.11 14.64 14.46
C ILE A 38 3.83 15.47 14.61
N ASN A 39 3.03 15.54 13.55
CA ASN A 39 1.78 16.28 13.58
C ASN A 39 0.82 15.50 14.49
N GLY A 40 0.58 16.03 15.70
CA GLY A 40 -0.37 15.49 16.67
C GLY A 40 -1.83 15.41 16.20
N ASN A 41 -2.12 15.88 14.98
CA ASN A 41 -3.43 15.82 14.33
C ASN A 41 -3.52 14.76 13.21
N GLY A 42 -2.53 13.87 13.08
CA GLY A 42 -2.69 12.47 12.65
C GLY A 42 -3.65 12.16 11.51
N ASN A 43 -3.65 12.93 10.42
CA ASN A 43 -4.35 12.50 9.22
C ASN A 43 -3.47 11.47 8.51
N LEU A 44 -3.67 10.20 8.88
CA LEU A 44 -3.15 9.08 8.11
C LEU A 44 -3.53 9.28 6.65
N LEU A 45 -2.71 8.77 5.75
CA LEU A 45 -3.02 8.75 4.33
C LEU A 45 -2.70 7.39 3.76
N CYS A 46 -3.49 7.02 2.77
CA CYS A 46 -3.27 5.87 1.94
C CYS A 46 -2.55 6.27 0.66
N ALA A 47 -1.49 5.54 0.34
CA ALA A 47 -0.79 5.68 -0.91
C ALA A 47 -0.54 4.29 -1.54
N LYS A 48 -0.34 4.26 -2.84
CA LYS A 48 -0.15 3.04 -3.62
C LYS A 48 1.24 2.99 -4.22
N ASN A 49 1.96 1.90 -4.01
CA ASN A 49 3.24 1.66 -4.66
C ASN A 49 3.05 1.64 -6.18
N MET A 50 3.80 2.48 -6.90
CA MET A 50 3.68 2.63 -8.34
C MET A 50 4.18 1.41 -9.14
N GLU A 51 5.02 0.57 -8.53
CA GLU A 51 5.59 -0.62 -9.16
C GLU A 51 4.82 -1.88 -8.82
N THR A 52 4.58 -2.13 -7.53
CA THR A 52 3.91 -3.37 -7.06
C THR A 52 2.39 -3.23 -7.01
N GLY A 53 1.88 -2.00 -6.94
CA GLY A 53 0.47 -1.73 -6.74
C GLY A 53 -0.02 -1.94 -5.31
N GLU A 54 0.87 -2.25 -4.38
CA GLU A 54 0.56 -2.44 -2.96
C GLU A 54 0.11 -1.15 -2.30
N LEU A 55 -0.80 -1.27 -1.33
CA LEU A 55 -1.30 -0.15 -0.55
C LEU A 55 -0.48 0.00 0.73
N GLY A 56 -0.09 1.23 1.03
CA GLY A 56 0.70 1.59 2.19
C GLY A 56 0.10 2.80 2.92
N THR A 57 0.03 2.71 4.25
CA THR A 57 -0.45 3.80 5.10
C THR A 57 0.71 4.63 5.62
N PHE A 58 0.64 5.96 5.47
CA PHE A 58 1.63 6.92 5.93
C PHE A 58 1.01 7.88 6.95
N GLU A 59 1.83 8.38 7.88
CA GLU A 59 1.34 9.21 8.98
C GLU A 59 1.09 10.68 8.59
N SER A 60 1.66 11.16 7.48
CA SER A 60 1.40 12.50 6.95
C SER A 60 1.89 12.68 5.51
N ASP A 61 1.39 13.71 4.84
CA ASP A 61 1.82 14.12 3.49
C ASP A 61 3.33 14.39 3.44
N CYS A 62 3.88 14.96 4.52
CA CYS A 62 5.31 15.22 4.65
C CYS A 62 6.10 13.92 4.56
N ILE A 63 5.66 12.90 5.30
CA ILE A 63 6.34 11.61 5.39
C ILE A 63 6.30 10.90 4.03
N LEU A 64 5.16 10.91 3.33
CA LEU A 64 5.05 10.37 1.97
C LEU A 64 5.98 11.09 0.99
N GLY A 65 5.97 12.42 0.98
CA GLY A 65 6.82 13.22 0.09
C GLY A 65 8.31 13.01 0.37
N ARG A 66 8.68 12.87 1.64
CA ARG A 66 10.04 12.55 2.06
C ARG A 66 10.45 11.15 1.64
N TYR A 67 9.61 10.14 1.89
CA TYR A 67 9.86 8.77 1.45
C TYR A 67 10.15 8.72 -0.05
N ASN A 68 9.28 9.33 -0.87
CA ASN A 68 9.43 9.39 -2.32
C ASN A 68 10.67 10.17 -2.81
N SER A 69 11.14 11.13 -2.01
CA SER A 69 12.34 11.93 -2.31
C SER A 69 13.63 11.28 -1.81
N CYS A 70 13.54 10.51 -0.73
CA CYS A 70 14.65 9.83 -0.07
C CYS A 70 15.01 8.53 -0.79
N ILE A 71 13.99 7.78 -1.22
CA ILE A 71 14.17 6.54 -1.95
C ILE A 71 14.51 6.83 -3.41
N ARG A 72 15.65 6.29 -3.85
CA ARG A 72 16.14 6.39 -5.24
C ARG A 72 15.58 5.29 -6.15
N THR A 73 14.77 4.37 -5.63
CA THR A 73 14.24 3.21 -6.35
C THR A 73 12.82 3.44 -6.88
N THR A 74 12.29 2.43 -7.58
CA THR A 74 10.95 2.34 -8.18
C THR A 74 9.83 2.15 -7.17
N GLN A 75 10.14 1.92 -5.89
CA GLN A 75 9.16 1.76 -4.80
C GLN A 75 8.51 3.08 -4.36
N LYS A 76 8.28 4.02 -5.28
CA LYS A 76 7.59 5.27 -4.96
C LYS A 76 6.10 5.00 -4.74
N TYR A 77 5.50 5.76 -3.84
CA TYR A 77 4.07 5.66 -3.56
C TYR A 77 3.33 6.87 -4.10
N GLU A 78 2.20 6.65 -4.76
CA GLU A 78 1.29 7.68 -5.23
C GLU A 78 0.14 7.86 -4.23
N PHE A 79 -0.16 9.11 -3.86
CA PHE A 79 -1.25 9.41 -2.95
C PHE A 79 -2.60 8.97 -3.53
N ILE A 80 -3.43 8.32 -2.70
CA ILE A 80 -4.78 7.88 -3.06
C ILE A 80 -5.84 8.67 -2.31
N LYS A 81 -5.82 8.62 -0.97
CA LYS A 81 -6.83 9.23 -0.10
C LYS A 81 -6.25 9.55 1.27
N TYR A 82 -6.87 10.47 1.99
CA TYR A 82 -6.70 10.62 3.43
C TYR A 82 -7.49 9.53 4.17
N GLY A 83 -6.97 9.07 5.30
CA GLY A 83 -7.45 7.92 6.07
C GLY A 83 -6.62 6.66 5.84
N GLU A 84 -7.04 5.57 6.48
CA GLU A 84 -6.47 4.25 6.26
C GLU A 84 -6.70 3.81 4.81
N CYS A 85 -5.72 3.10 4.24
CA CYS A 85 -5.96 2.24 3.08
C CYS A 85 -7.08 1.27 3.46
#